data_AF-A0A3N5Q9S0-F1
#
_entry.id   AF-A0A3N5Q9S0-F1
#
_cell.length_a   1.000
_cell.length_b   1.000
_cell.length_c   1.000
_cell.angle_alpha   90.00
_cell.angle_beta   90.00
_cell.angle_gamma   90.00
#
_symmetry.space_group_name_H-M   'P 1'
#
loop_
_entity.id
_entity.type
_entity.pdbx_description
1 polymer ?
#
loop_
_entity_poly.entity_id
_entity_poly.type
_entity_poly.pdbx_seq_one_letter_code
_entity_poly.pdbx_strand_id
1 'polypeptide(L)' 'GAHIIGEQASELIHIAAHVMLVDGTLDAFIQSVYNYPTLADLYKYAAYDGLKNLEEWGKSAK' A
#
# COMPACT_ATOMS: atom_id res chain seq x y z
N GLY A 1 5.08 -5.56 -6.04
CA GLY A 1 3.84 -6.35 -6.11
C GLY A 1 3.08 -6.21 -4.80
N ALA A 2 1.78 -6.49 -4.78
CA ALA A 2 0.94 -6.40 -3.57
C ALA A 2 0.18 -7.70 -3.38
N HIS A 3 0.08 -8.18 -2.13
CA HIS A 3 -0.68 -9.37 -1.76
C HIS A 3 -1.66 -9.01 -0.64
N ILE A 4 -2.87 -9.56 -0.69
CA ILE A 4 -3.89 -9.40 0.35
C ILE A 4 -4.44 -10.77 0.71
N ILE A 5 -4.54 -11.02 2.01
CA ILE A 5 -5.13 -12.25 2.57
C ILE A 5 -6.19 -11.80 3.57
N GLY A 6 -7.43 -12.25 3.39
CA GLY A 6 -8.53 -11.91 4.28
C GLY A 6 -9.84 -11.65 3.54
N GLU A 7 -10.82 -11.13 4.29
CA GLU A 7 -12.10 -10.72 3.75
C GLU A 7 -11.94 -9.63 2.68
N GLN A 8 -12.77 -9.68 1.64
CA GLN A 8 -12.76 -8.72 0.52
C GLN A 8 -11.42 -8.61 -0.23
N ALA A 9 -10.48 -9.57 -0.10
CA ALA A 9 -9.19 -9.49 -0.78
C ALA A 9 -9.30 -9.26 -2.30
N SER A 10 -10.20 -9.98 -2.97
CA SER A 10 -10.48 -9.79 -4.40
C SER A 10 -11.02 -8.40 -4.73
N GLU A 11 -11.78 -7.80 -3.83
CA GLU A 11 -12.34 -6.46 -3.99
C GLU A 11 -11.33 -5.37 -3.64
N LEU A 12 -10.30 -5.66 -2.83
CA LEU A 12 -9.30 -4.67 -2.42
C LEU A 12 -8.06 -4.68 -3.30
N ILE A 13 -7.71 -5.82 -3.90
CA ILE A 13 -6.47 -5.96 -4.69
C ILE A 13 -6.43 -5.06 -5.92
N HIS A 14 -7.59 -4.70 -6.47
CA HIS A 14 -7.66 -3.82 -7.64
C HIS A 14 -7.10 -2.42 -7.36
N ILE A 15 -7.14 -1.93 -6.11
CA ILE A 15 -6.56 -0.64 -5.72
C ILE A 15 -5.04 -0.66 -5.93
N ALA A 16 -4.36 -1.71 -5.45
CA ALA A 16 -2.93 -1.88 -5.70
C ALA A 16 -2.62 -2.10 -7.18
N ALA A 17 -3.42 -2.92 -7.86
CA ALA A 17 -3.24 -3.19 -9.29
C ALA A 17 -3.34 -1.89 -10.12
N HIS A 18 -4.27 -1.01 -9.78
CA HIS A 18 -4.43 0.28 -10.44
C HIS A 18 -3.23 1.20 -10.21
N VAL A 19 -2.74 1.30 -8.97
CA VAL A 19 -1.53 2.10 -8.67
C VAL A 19 -0.31 1.55 -9.42
N MET A 20 -0.13 0.23 -9.48
CA MET A 20 0.95 -0.39 -10.24
C MET A 20 0.81 -0.18 -11.76
N LEU A 21 -0.42 -0.19 -12.29
CA LEU A 21 -0.68 0.05 -13.71
C LEU A 21 -0.25 1.44 -14.18
N VAL A 22 -0.32 2.43 -13.29
CA VAL A 22 0.05 3.83 -13.59
C VAL A 22 1.45 4.18 -13.08
N ASP A 23 2.28 3.18 -12.80
CA ASP A 23 3.65 3.34 -12.26
C ASP A 23 3.71 4.19 -10.98
N GLY A 24 2.65 4.14 -10.16
CA GLY A 24 2.57 4.86 -8.90
C GLY A 24 3.45 4.28 -7.79
N THR A 25 3.86 5.14 -6.85
CA THR A 25 4.68 4.77 -5.69
C THR A 25 3.83 4.52 -4.44
N LEU A 26 4.48 4.15 -3.32
CA LEU A 26 3.82 4.03 -2.02
C LEU A 26 3.12 5.34 -1.58
N ASP A 27 3.58 6.50 -2.07
CA ASP A 27 2.98 7.80 -1.77
C ASP A 27 1.53 7.90 -2.25
N ALA A 28 1.17 7.21 -3.33
CA ALA A 28 -0.20 7.21 -3.85
C ALA A 28 -1.20 6.70 -2.80
N PHE A 29 -0.85 5.66 -2.05
CA PHE A 29 -1.69 5.13 -0.98
C PHE A 29 -1.74 6.07 0.23
N ILE A 30 -0.65 6.76 0.54
CA ILE A 30 -0.58 7.71 1.66
C ILE A 30 -1.41 8.96 1.40
N GLN A 31 -1.36 9.47 0.16
CA GLN A 31 -2.07 10.68 -0.25
C GLN A 31 -3.55 10.43 -0.57
N SER A 32 -3.93 9.18 -0.82
CA SER A 32 -5.33 8.81 -1.07
C SER A 32 -6.22 9.09 0.13
N VAL A 33 -7.45 9.56 -0.16
CA VAL A 33 -8.54 9.65 0.81
C VAL A 33 -9.37 8.38 0.69
N TYR A 34 -9.39 7.58 1.75
CA TYR A 34 -10.22 6.39 1.85
C TYR A 34 -11.50 6.71 2.60
N ASN A 35 -12.58 6.01 2.24
CA ASN A 35 -13.80 6.02 3.03
C ASN A 35 -13.54 5.36 4.39
N TYR A 36 -14.12 5.90 5.45
CA TYR A 36 -13.93 5.41 6.81
C TYR A 36 -15.29 5.13 7.50
N PRO A 37 -15.47 3.97 8.17
CA PRO A 37 -14.54 2.84 8.29
C PRO A 37 -14.64 1.86 7.11
N THR A 38 -13.52 1.50 6.47
CA THR A 38 -13.47 0.44 5.42
C THR A 38 -12.11 -0.25 5.40
N LEU A 39 -12.02 -1.51 4.95
CA LEU A 39 -10.73 -2.22 4.82
C LEU A 39 -9.76 -1.58 3.82
N ALA A 40 -10.22 -0.67 2.96
CA ALA A 40 -9.36 -0.01 1.99
C ALA A 40 -8.36 0.96 2.65
N ASP A 41 -8.68 1.52 3.82
CA ASP A 41 -7.78 2.43 4.54
C ASP A 41 -6.49 1.74 5.02
N LEU A 42 -6.50 0.42 5.14
CA LEU A 42 -5.33 -0.42 5.46
C LEU A 42 -4.18 -0.21 4.48
N TYR A 43 -4.46 0.19 3.23
CA TYR A 43 -3.42 0.54 2.26
C TYR A 43 -2.55 1.70 2.72
N LYS A 44 -3.10 2.67 3.45
CA LYS A 44 -2.33 3.78 3.99
C LYS A 44 -1.33 3.30 5.05
N TYR A 45 -1.76 2.38 5.91
CA TYR A 45 -0.90 1.81 6.94
C TYR A 45 0.16 0.86 6.37
N ALA A 46 -0.21 0.00 5.42
CA ALA A 46 0.75 -0.81 4.66
C ALA A 46 1.75 0.08 3.89
N ALA A 47 1.25 1.20 3.37
CA ALA A 47 1.94 2.40 2.90
C ALA A 47 3.17 2.77 3.73
N TYR A 48 2.87 3.19 4.94
CA TYR A 48 3.84 3.65 5.92
C TYR A 48 4.82 2.56 6.36
N ASP A 49 4.35 1.33 6.57
CA ASP A 49 5.22 0.22 6.96
C ASP A 49 6.24 -0.11 5.85
N GLY A 50 5.79 -0.14 4.59
CA GLY A 50 6.66 -0.36 3.43
C GLY A 50 7.75 0.70 3.29
N LEU A 51 7.41 1.99 3.47
CA LEU A 51 8.40 3.07 3.44
C LEU A 51 9.44 2.97 4.55
N LYS A 52 8.99 2.65 5.77
CA LYS A 52 9.89 2.45 6.91
C LYS A 52 10.88 1.31 6.64
N ASN A 53 10.39 0.17 6.17
CA ASN A 53 11.23 -0.99 5.86
C ASN A 53 12.25 -0.67 4.74
N LEU A 54 11.85 0.12 3.74
CA LEU A 54 12.75 0.57 2.67
C LEU A 54 13.88 1.48 3.20
N GLU A 55 13.54 2.40 4.11
CA GLU A 55 14.52 3.28 4.75
C GLU A 55 15.53 2.49 5.59
N GLU A 56 15.05 1.53 6.38
CA GLU A 56 15.90 0.64 7.19
C GLU A 56 16.84 -0.19 6.32
N TRP A 57 16.33 -0.78 5.23
CA TRP A 57 17.14 -1.53 4.29
C TRP A 57 18.25 -0.68 3.65
N GLY A 58 17.93 0.56 3.26
CA GLY A 58 18.90 1.50 2.69
C GLY A 58 20.00 1.92 3.68
N LYS A 59 19.73 1.88 5.00
CA LYS A 59 20.74 2.11 6.05
C LYS A 59 21.66 0.90 6.21
N SER A 60 21.12 -0.32 6.17
CA SER A 60 21.90 -1.55 6.33
C SER A 60 22.74 -1.92 5.09
N ALA A 61 22.37 -1.42 3.91
CA ALA A 61 23.10 -1.64 2.67
C ALA A 61 24.31 -0.71 2.47
N LYS A 62 24.54 0.24 3.40
CA LYS A 62 25.72 1.12 3.45
C LYS A 62 26.69 0.64 4.53
#